data_AF-A0A927S345-F1
#
_entry.id   AF-A0A927S345-F1
#
_cell.length_a   1.000
_cell.length_b   1.000
_cell.length_c   1.000
_cell.angle_alpha   90.00
_cell.angle_beta   90.00
_cell.angle_gamma   90.00
#
_symmetry.space_group_name_H-M   'P 1'
#
loop_
_entity.id
_entity.type
_entity.pdbx_description
1 polymer ?
#
loop_
_entity_poly.entity_id
_entity_poly.type
_entity_poly.pdbx_seq_one_letter_code
_entity_poly.pdbx_strand_id
1 'polypeptide(L)'
;MNKKLSLALLLVLMAFSLSGCSAIGQKSASISSIYTVTTVLSLILLAGYCILLRKKDKWLLMLFSSVFVVNAGYMILSVSQTLELALHANRLSYLGSVFLPLSMFMSIMDTCRLKYKKALPPILLCISAIVFLIAATPGYLPIYYEEVSLSIVNGATTLNKVYGPWHPLYLVYLIGYLGASVAAIVYAASKKMLTSAIHAITLAGAVLVNIGVWLLEQLVKVDFELLSISYIISELFLLSLYLMLQEAERITANHNSAASHTNQPIGDSIEIPSEETQEDAQNFAAKCEYFASQIRTLTPTERTVYDYYLAGKSTKEIREELNITENTLKYHNRNLYSKLGVSSRKQLVEIAAAIESKSTQASA
;
A
#
# COMPACT_ATOMS: atom_id res chain seq x y z
N MET A 1 -1.42 -12.18 12.94
CA MET A 1 0.04 -11.96 12.91
C MET A 1 0.26 -10.69 13.69
N ASN A 2 0.99 -10.79 14.80
CA ASN A 2 0.95 -9.79 15.87
C ASN A 2 1.41 -8.41 15.36
N LYS A 3 0.69 -7.32 15.67
CA LYS A 3 1.04 -5.93 15.25
C LYS A 3 2.50 -5.59 15.59
N LYS A 4 3.00 -6.16 16.68
CA LYS A 4 4.40 -6.05 17.14
C LYS A 4 5.40 -6.70 16.19
N LEU A 5 5.05 -7.80 15.51
CA LEU A 5 5.96 -8.52 14.60
C LEU A 5 6.14 -7.78 13.26
N SER A 6 5.06 -7.21 12.72
CA SER A 6 5.13 -6.40 11.49
C SER A 6 5.85 -5.07 11.73
N LEU A 7 5.63 -4.42 12.88
CA LEU A 7 6.31 -3.19 13.25
C LEU A 7 7.78 -3.45 13.61
N ALA A 8 8.10 -4.57 14.28
CA ALA A 8 9.48 -4.95 14.59
C ALA A 8 10.27 -5.30 13.33
N LEU A 9 9.68 -6.03 12.37
CA LEU A 9 10.34 -6.30 11.09
C LEU A 9 10.58 -5.00 10.31
N LEU A 10 9.62 -4.08 10.33
CA LEU A 10 9.72 -2.79 9.66
C LEU A 10 10.75 -1.85 10.31
N LEU A 11 10.81 -1.85 11.65
CA LEU A 11 11.83 -1.14 12.41
C LEU A 11 13.22 -1.76 12.23
N VAL A 12 13.33 -3.09 12.09
CA VAL A 12 14.60 -3.77 11.80
C VAL A 12 15.07 -3.48 10.38
N LEU A 13 14.18 -3.48 9.38
CA LEU A 13 14.52 -3.16 7.99
C LEU A 13 14.86 -1.67 7.81
N MET A 14 14.10 -0.77 8.45
CA MET A 14 14.43 0.66 8.48
C MET A 14 15.72 0.92 9.26
N ALA A 15 15.93 0.29 10.42
CA ALA A 15 17.17 0.39 11.16
C ALA A 15 18.35 -0.15 10.34
N PHE A 16 18.20 -1.20 9.54
CA PHE A 16 19.26 -1.69 8.65
C PHE A 16 19.62 -0.67 7.56
N SER A 17 18.62 0.01 6.98
CA SER A 17 18.85 1.10 6.02
C SER A 17 19.52 2.33 6.64
N LEU A 18 19.23 2.63 7.92
CA LEU A 18 19.91 3.67 8.68
C LEU A 18 21.29 3.23 9.22
N SER A 19 21.51 1.95 9.50
CA SER A 19 22.82 1.41 9.91
C SER A 19 23.81 1.39 8.75
N GLY A 20 23.33 1.26 7.50
CA GLY A 20 24.14 1.59 6.32
C GLY A 20 24.60 3.05 6.32
N CYS A 21 23.80 3.96 6.90
CA CYS A 21 24.14 5.36 7.10
C CYS A 21 25.12 5.56 8.28
N SER A 22 25.13 4.68 9.29
CA SER A 22 26.13 4.71 10.37
C SER A 22 27.52 4.21 9.93
N ALA A 23 27.62 3.49 8.81
CA ALA A 23 28.91 3.15 8.19
C ALA A 23 29.59 4.34 7.49
N ILE A 24 28.90 5.49 7.39
CA ILE A 24 29.45 6.74 6.84
C ILE A 24 30.58 7.31 7.74
N GLY A 25 30.69 6.84 8.99
CA GLY A 25 31.68 7.31 9.96
C GLY A 25 32.98 6.51 10.06
N GLN A 26 33.16 5.40 9.33
CA GLN A 26 34.35 4.55 9.50
C GLN A 26 34.95 4.14 8.15
N LYS A 27 36.08 4.78 7.80
CA LYS A 27 37.09 4.34 6.81
C LYS A 27 36.49 3.70 5.53
N SER A 28 35.97 4.58 4.66
CA SER A 28 35.57 4.32 3.26
C SER A 28 34.95 2.95 3.00
N ALA A 29 33.66 2.79 3.33
CA ALA A 29 32.87 1.75 2.69
C ALA A 29 33.01 1.93 1.16
N SER A 30 33.54 0.93 0.47
CA SER A 30 33.64 0.97 -0.99
C SER A 30 32.23 1.07 -1.58
N ILE A 31 32.04 1.86 -2.64
CA ILE A 31 30.73 2.03 -3.29
C ILE A 31 30.09 0.67 -3.66
N SER A 32 30.91 -0.32 -4.03
CA SER A 32 30.47 -1.68 -4.30
C SER A 32 29.81 -2.35 -3.09
N SER A 33 30.31 -2.11 -1.86
CA SER A 33 29.68 -2.63 -0.64
C SER A 33 28.25 -2.11 -0.45
N ILE A 34 28.00 -0.84 -0.79
CA ILE A 34 26.65 -0.24 -0.71
C ILE A 34 25.71 -0.93 -1.70
N TYR A 35 26.13 -1.10 -2.96
CA TYR A 35 25.32 -1.79 -3.95
C TYR A 35 25.04 -3.27 -3.60
N THR A 36 26.00 -3.94 -2.96
CA THR A 36 25.79 -5.30 -2.43
C THR A 36 24.70 -5.30 -1.36
N VAL A 37 24.76 -4.36 -0.41
CA VAL A 37 23.74 -4.24 0.66
C VAL A 37 22.37 -3.94 0.08
N THR A 38 22.25 -2.99 -0.86
CA THR A 38 20.95 -2.66 -1.48
C THR A 38 20.40 -3.83 -2.30
N THR A 39 21.26 -4.58 -2.99
CA THR A 39 20.85 -5.79 -3.73
C THR A 39 20.32 -6.87 -2.80
N VAL A 40 21.03 -7.18 -1.72
CA VAL A 40 20.56 -8.16 -0.73
C VAL A 40 19.25 -7.71 -0.10
N LEU A 41 19.12 -6.43 0.23
CA LEU A 41 17.90 -5.88 0.82
C LEU A 41 16.71 -5.97 -0.15
N SER A 42 16.88 -5.64 -1.43
CA SER A 42 15.83 -5.81 -2.45
C SER A 42 15.40 -7.27 -2.62
N LEU A 43 16.35 -8.22 -2.54
CA LEU A 43 16.05 -9.64 -2.60
C LEU A 43 15.23 -10.11 -1.38
N ILE A 44 15.59 -9.64 -0.18
CA ILE A 44 14.84 -9.91 1.06
C ILE A 44 13.42 -9.34 0.94
N LEU A 45 13.26 -8.14 0.40
CA LEU A 45 11.95 -7.51 0.21
C LEU A 45 11.09 -8.26 -0.81
N LEU A 46 11.67 -8.69 -1.94
CA LEU A 46 11.01 -9.52 -2.93
C LEU A 46 10.57 -10.89 -2.35
N ALA A 47 11.44 -11.54 -1.57
CA ALA A 47 11.12 -12.79 -0.89
C ALA A 47 10.04 -12.58 0.18
N GLY A 48 10.14 -11.50 0.96
CA GLY A 48 9.17 -11.09 1.96
C GLY A 48 7.79 -10.86 1.34
N TYR A 49 7.73 -10.16 0.19
CA TYR A 49 6.51 -10.03 -0.60
C TYR A 49 5.94 -11.40 -0.97
N CYS A 50 6.76 -12.32 -1.49
CA CYS A 50 6.30 -13.63 -1.95
C CYS A 50 5.77 -14.55 -0.84
N ILE A 51 6.30 -14.41 0.39
CA ILE A 51 5.98 -15.25 1.56
C ILE A 51 4.83 -14.64 2.38
N LEU A 52 4.88 -13.33 2.65
CA LEU A 52 3.95 -12.68 3.58
C LEU A 52 2.58 -12.40 2.95
N LEU A 53 2.51 -12.17 1.64
CA LEU A 53 1.28 -11.76 0.98
C LEU A 53 0.56 -12.96 0.37
N ARG A 54 -0.62 -13.26 0.91
CA ARG A 54 -1.52 -14.31 0.39
C ARG A 54 -2.08 -13.99 -0.99
N LYS A 55 -2.49 -12.73 -1.19
CA LYS A 55 -2.98 -12.25 -2.48
C LYS A 55 -1.83 -11.58 -3.21
N LYS A 56 -1.38 -12.19 -4.31
CA LYS A 56 -0.26 -11.66 -5.10
C LYS A 56 -0.80 -10.71 -6.17
N ASP A 57 -0.50 -9.44 -6.01
CA ASP A 57 -0.69 -8.43 -7.04
C ASP A 57 0.47 -8.51 -8.06
N LYS A 58 0.12 -8.73 -9.33
CA LYS A 58 1.11 -8.98 -10.38
C LYS A 58 2.01 -7.76 -10.66
N TRP A 59 1.45 -6.55 -10.58
CA TRP A 59 2.21 -5.32 -10.80
C TRP A 59 3.15 -5.03 -9.65
N LEU A 60 2.70 -5.29 -8.43
CA LEU A 60 3.54 -5.16 -7.26
C LEU A 60 4.69 -6.19 -7.30
N LEU A 61 4.42 -7.45 -7.67
CA LEU A 61 5.48 -8.45 -7.87
C LEU A 61 6.48 -8.02 -8.95
N MET A 62 5.99 -7.48 -10.06
CA MET A 62 6.84 -6.96 -11.14
C MET A 62 7.68 -5.77 -10.68
N LEU A 63 7.14 -4.90 -9.81
CA LEU A 63 7.88 -3.81 -9.19
C LEU A 63 9.03 -4.34 -8.32
N PHE A 64 8.76 -5.27 -7.39
CA PHE A 64 9.80 -5.85 -6.54
C PHE A 64 10.88 -6.56 -7.35
N SER A 65 10.46 -7.28 -8.39
CA SER A 65 11.39 -7.96 -9.30
C SER A 65 12.25 -6.95 -10.06
N SER A 66 11.66 -5.84 -10.50
CA SER A 66 12.38 -4.78 -11.23
C SER A 66 13.43 -4.11 -10.35
N VAL A 67 13.10 -3.75 -9.11
CA VAL A 67 14.06 -3.13 -8.17
C VAL A 67 15.23 -4.06 -7.87
N PHE A 68 14.96 -5.36 -7.68
CA PHE A 68 16.03 -6.35 -7.52
C PHE A 68 16.94 -6.41 -8.76
N VAL A 69 16.35 -6.48 -9.96
CA VAL A 69 17.11 -6.49 -11.22
C VAL A 69 17.97 -5.23 -11.39
N VAL A 70 17.43 -4.06 -11.05
CA VAL A 70 18.19 -2.79 -11.07
C VAL A 70 19.40 -2.85 -10.15
N ASN A 71 19.18 -3.20 -8.88
CA ASN A 71 20.25 -3.22 -7.88
C ASN A 71 21.30 -4.29 -8.19
N ALA A 72 20.88 -5.47 -8.64
CA ALA A 72 21.80 -6.51 -9.13
C ALA A 72 22.65 -6.00 -10.30
N GLY A 73 22.05 -5.26 -11.24
CA GLY A 73 22.78 -4.59 -12.32
C GLY A 73 23.84 -3.62 -11.81
N TYR A 74 23.51 -2.75 -10.86
CA TYR A 74 24.47 -1.82 -10.26
C TYR A 74 25.58 -2.52 -9.47
N MET A 75 25.26 -3.58 -8.73
CA MET A 75 26.24 -4.38 -8.01
C MET A 75 27.23 -5.03 -8.99
N ILE A 76 26.74 -5.73 -10.02
CA ILE A 76 27.60 -6.37 -11.04
C ILE A 76 28.43 -5.31 -11.76
N LEU A 77 27.85 -4.14 -12.06
CA LEU A 77 28.58 -3.03 -12.69
C LEU A 77 29.75 -2.58 -11.81
N SER A 78 29.49 -2.37 -10.51
CA SER A 78 30.50 -1.87 -9.56
C SER A 78 31.72 -2.76 -9.40
N VAL A 79 31.60 -4.07 -9.65
CA VAL A 79 32.69 -5.06 -9.56
C VAL A 79 33.25 -5.48 -10.92
N SER A 80 32.73 -4.90 -12.01
CA SER A 80 33.13 -5.29 -13.37
C SER A 80 34.57 -4.89 -13.66
N GLN A 81 35.35 -5.84 -14.17
CA GLN A 81 36.76 -5.61 -14.54
C GLN A 81 36.95 -5.29 -16.02
N THR A 82 35.94 -5.56 -16.85
CA THR A 82 35.98 -5.36 -18.31
C THR A 82 34.83 -4.50 -18.78
N LEU A 83 35.04 -3.77 -19.89
CA LEU A 83 34.02 -2.89 -20.46
C LEU A 83 32.81 -3.71 -20.92
N GLU A 84 33.04 -4.90 -21.46
CA GLU A 84 31.98 -5.81 -21.89
C GLU A 84 31.08 -6.23 -20.71
N LEU A 85 31.67 -6.68 -19.60
CA LEU A 85 30.91 -7.08 -18.41
C LEU A 85 30.13 -5.89 -17.83
N ALA A 86 30.75 -4.70 -17.78
CA ALA A 86 30.11 -3.47 -17.33
C ALA A 86 28.93 -3.06 -18.23
N LEU A 87 29.06 -3.21 -19.56
CA LEU A 87 27.97 -2.95 -20.50
C LEU A 87 26.81 -3.94 -20.32
N HIS A 88 27.08 -5.23 -20.10
CA HIS A 88 26.02 -6.21 -19.78
C HIS A 88 25.35 -5.91 -18.44
N ALA A 89 26.10 -5.52 -17.41
CA ALA A 89 25.56 -5.11 -16.12
C ALA A 89 24.67 -3.85 -16.24
N ASN A 90 25.10 -2.87 -17.04
CA ASN A 90 24.31 -1.67 -17.32
C ASN A 90 23.04 -1.98 -18.13
N ARG A 91 23.06 -2.96 -19.05
CA ARG A 91 21.83 -3.44 -19.71
C ARG A 91 20.88 -4.10 -18.71
N LEU A 92 21.41 -4.88 -17.76
CA LEU A 92 20.61 -5.47 -16.69
C LEU A 92 19.96 -4.41 -15.80
N SER A 93 20.70 -3.35 -15.43
CA SER A 93 20.11 -2.26 -14.67
C SER A 93 19.02 -1.53 -15.47
N TYR A 94 19.24 -1.26 -16.76
CA TYR A 94 18.21 -0.68 -17.63
C TYR A 94 16.97 -1.56 -17.77
N LEU A 95 17.13 -2.88 -17.80
CA LEU A 95 16.00 -3.81 -17.86
C LEU A 95 15.04 -3.58 -16.70
N GLY A 96 15.55 -3.58 -15.47
CA GLY A 96 14.72 -3.31 -14.29
C GLY A 96 14.17 -1.88 -14.29
N SER A 97 15.00 -0.89 -14.64
CA SER A 97 14.65 0.54 -14.53
C SER A 97 13.53 0.93 -15.49
N VAL A 98 13.46 0.32 -16.67
CA VAL A 98 12.40 0.63 -17.64
C VAL A 98 11.05 0.06 -17.18
N PHE A 99 11.02 -1.12 -16.54
CA PHE A 99 9.78 -1.73 -16.08
C PHE A 99 9.27 -1.19 -14.73
N LEU A 100 10.14 -0.55 -13.95
CA LEU A 100 9.81 -0.03 -12.62
C LEU A 100 8.73 1.09 -12.65
N PRO A 101 8.83 2.17 -13.45
CA PRO A 101 7.80 3.20 -13.52
C PRO A 101 6.45 2.68 -14.00
N LEU A 102 6.46 1.75 -14.96
CA LEU A 102 5.26 1.06 -15.43
C LEU A 102 4.59 0.29 -14.29
N SER A 103 5.37 -0.56 -13.61
CA SER A 103 4.86 -1.40 -12.52
C SER A 103 4.29 -0.55 -11.39
N MET A 104 4.95 0.56 -11.07
CA MET A 104 4.51 1.52 -10.07
C MET A 104 3.19 2.19 -10.47
N PHE A 105 3.11 2.69 -11.71
CA PHE A 105 1.89 3.32 -12.22
C PHE A 105 0.70 2.36 -12.22
N MET A 106 0.89 1.12 -12.69
CA MET A 106 -0.16 0.11 -12.67
C MET A 106 -0.57 -0.28 -11.24
N SER A 107 0.41 -0.41 -10.34
CA SER A 107 0.13 -0.66 -8.91
C SER A 107 -0.69 0.48 -8.29
N ILE A 108 -0.41 1.74 -8.65
CA ILE A 108 -1.18 2.91 -8.22
C ILE A 108 -2.60 2.86 -8.78
N MET A 109 -2.76 2.57 -10.07
CA MET A 109 -4.08 2.46 -10.72
C MET A 109 -4.94 1.39 -10.02
N ASP A 110 -4.37 0.22 -9.75
CA ASP A 110 -5.08 -0.89 -9.09
C ASP A 110 -5.38 -0.57 -7.61
N THR A 111 -4.42 0.01 -6.89
CA THR A 111 -4.60 0.42 -5.48
C THR A 111 -5.67 1.51 -5.33
N CYS A 112 -5.71 2.47 -6.25
CA CYS A 112 -6.73 3.52 -6.31
C CYS A 112 -8.05 3.05 -6.94
N ARG A 113 -8.16 1.79 -7.38
CA ARG A 113 -9.34 1.20 -8.03
C ARG A 113 -9.78 1.96 -9.28
N LEU A 114 -8.82 2.53 -10.00
CA LEU A 114 -9.07 3.26 -11.24
C LEU A 114 -9.28 2.27 -12.39
N LYS A 115 -10.42 2.39 -13.08
CA LYS A 115 -10.73 1.52 -14.21
C LYS A 115 -9.93 1.94 -15.43
N TYR A 116 -9.29 0.98 -16.09
CA TYR A 116 -8.60 1.15 -17.37
C TYR A 116 -8.99 0.05 -18.36
N LYS A 117 -8.73 0.30 -19.65
CA LYS A 117 -9.02 -0.66 -20.73
C LYS A 117 -8.04 -1.84 -20.65
N LYS A 118 -8.50 -3.06 -20.94
CA LYS A 118 -7.67 -4.28 -20.94
C LYS A 118 -6.47 -4.22 -21.90
N ALA A 119 -6.53 -3.38 -22.92
CA ALA A 119 -5.43 -3.16 -23.87
C ALA A 119 -4.30 -2.26 -23.32
N LEU A 120 -4.54 -1.49 -22.25
CA LEU A 120 -3.54 -0.55 -21.74
C LEU A 120 -2.26 -1.26 -21.25
N PRO A 121 -2.32 -2.29 -20.39
CA PRO A 121 -1.12 -2.97 -19.93
C PRO A 121 -0.19 -3.53 -21.02
N PRO A 122 -0.68 -4.31 -22.03
CA PRO A 122 0.21 -4.81 -23.08
C PRO A 122 0.79 -3.70 -23.96
N ILE A 123 0.06 -2.60 -24.17
CA ILE A 123 0.59 -1.43 -24.88
C ILE A 123 1.75 -0.81 -24.11
N LEU A 124 1.56 -0.57 -22.81
CA LEU A 124 2.61 0.02 -21.98
C LEU A 124 3.83 -0.89 -21.84
N LEU A 125 3.62 -2.20 -21.71
CA LEU A 125 4.72 -3.19 -21.74
C LEU A 125 5.49 -3.17 -23.06
N CYS A 126 4.80 -3.00 -24.20
CA CYS A 126 5.44 -2.87 -25.50
C CYS A 126 6.29 -1.59 -25.58
N ILE A 127 5.76 -0.46 -25.09
CA ILE A 127 6.51 0.80 -25.01
C ILE A 127 7.76 0.62 -24.12
N SER A 128 7.62 0.01 -22.95
CA SER A 128 8.74 -0.33 -22.07
C SER A 128 9.77 -1.21 -22.78
N ALA A 129 9.35 -2.24 -23.50
CA ALA A 129 10.28 -3.09 -24.26
C ALA A 129 11.04 -2.31 -25.33
N ILE A 130 10.37 -1.42 -26.08
CA ILE A 130 11.01 -0.56 -27.10
C ILE A 130 12.05 0.37 -26.45
N VAL A 131 11.69 1.04 -25.35
CA VAL A 131 12.61 1.93 -24.62
C VAL A 131 13.82 1.14 -24.10
N PHE A 132 13.61 -0.06 -23.57
CA PHE A 132 14.70 -0.94 -23.16
C PHE A 132 15.61 -1.32 -24.33
N LEU A 133 15.06 -1.72 -25.48
CA LEU A 133 15.86 -2.08 -26.66
C LEU A 133 16.75 -0.92 -27.12
N ILE A 134 16.22 0.31 -27.09
CA ILE A 134 17.00 1.52 -27.38
C ILE A 134 18.09 1.74 -26.32
N ALA A 135 17.74 1.67 -25.03
CA ALA A 135 18.70 1.86 -23.93
C ALA A 135 19.78 0.76 -23.86
N ALA A 136 19.51 -0.42 -24.42
CA ALA A 136 20.43 -1.55 -24.45
C ALA A 136 21.41 -1.53 -25.65
N THR A 137 21.27 -0.56 -26.56
CA THR A 137 22.15 -0.38 -27.73
C THR A 137 23.63 -0.05 -27.46
N PRO A 138 24.04 0.56 -26.32
CA PRO A 138 25.45 0.89 -26.10
C PRO A 138 26.38 -0.32 -26.28
N GLY A 139 27.50 -0.14 -26.99
CA GLY A 139 28.41 -1.21 -27.40
C GLY A 139 28.05 -1.90 -28.71
N TYR A 140 26.86 -1.65 -29.28
CA TYR A 140 26.45 -2.13 -30.61
C TYR A 140 26.17 -0.97 -31.58
N LEU A 141 25.44 0.06 -31.11
CA LEU A 141 25.05 1.23 -31.92
C LEU A 141 25.21 2.52 -31.09
N PRO A 142 25.65 3.63 -31.69
CA PRO A 142 25.88 4.90 -30.99
C PRO A 142 24.59 5.71 -30.74
N ILE A 143 23.43 5.05 -30.75
CA ILE A 143 22.11 5.70 -30.76
C ILE A 143 21.77 6.26 -29.37
N TYR A 144 22.03 5.47 -28.33
CA TYR A 144 21.73 5.84 -26.95
C TYR A 144 22.95 6.43 -26.22
N TYR A 145 24.12 5.78 -26.34
CA TYR A 145 25.41 6.34 -25.94
C TYR A 145 26.34 6.33 -27.16
N GLU A 146 26.98 7.47 -27.43
CA GLU A 146 27.95 7.58 -28.53
C GLU A 146 29.25 6.88 -28.17
N GLU A 147 29.76 7.15 -26.96
CA GLU A 147 30.98 6.56 -26.44
C GLU A 147 30.78 6.11 -25.00
N VAL A 148 31.40 4.97 -24.65
CA VAL A 148 31.37 4.41 -23.30
C VAL A 148 32.76 3.95 -22.93
N SER A 149 33.27 4.42 -21.79
CA SER A 149 34.55 3.99 -21.24
C SER A 149 34.42 3.61 -19.77
N LEU A 150 35.33 2.76 -19.30
CA LEU A 150 35.42 2.40 -17.89
C LEU A 150 36.15 3.50 -17.11
N SER A 151 35.62 3.80 -15.92
CA SER A 151 36.30 4.58 -14.91
C SER A 151 36.20 3.87 -13.56
N ILE A 152 37.21 4.07 -12.71
CA ILE A 152 37.20 3.55 -11.34
C ILE A 152 37.09 4.75 -10.41
N VAL A 153 36.00 4.83 -9.67
CA VAL A 153 35.74 5.92 -8.74
C VAL A 153 35.49 5.32 -7.35
N ASN A 154 36.27 5.75 -6.36
CA ASN A 154 36.19 5.24 -4.98
C ASN A 154 36.23 3.70 -4.86
N GLY A 155 37.04 3.05 -5.70
CA GLY A 155 37.21 1.59 -5.71
C GLY A 155 36.07 0.80 -6.35
N ALA A 156 35.11 1.47 -7.00
CA ALA A 156 34.05 0.83 -7.78
C ALA A 156 34.15 1.22 -9.26
N THR A 157 33.82 0.26 -10.12
CA THR A 157 33.74 0.48 -11.56
C THR A 157 32.47 1.25 -11.91
N THR A 158 32.62 2.32 -12.69
CA THR A 158 31.54 3.11 -13.26
C THR A 158 31.74 3.26 -14.77
N LEU A 159 30.69 3.68 -15.46
CA LEU A 159 30.73 3.95 -16.91
C LEU A 159 30.74 5.46 -17.13
N ASN A 160 31.80 5.96 -17.76
CA ASN A 160 31.81 7.29 -18.35
C ASN A 160 31.06 7.23 -19.69
N LYS A 161 29.97 7.99 -19.80
CA LYS A 161 29.01 7.90 -20.90
C LYS A 161 28.94 9.23 -21.65
N VAL A 162 29.14 9.20 -22.96
CA VAL A 162 28.78 10.31 -23.86
C VAL A 162 27.38 10.03 -24.38
N TYR A 163 26.43 10.91 -24.07
CA TYR A 163 25.01 10.69 -24.38
C TYR A 163 24.72 10.91 -25.86
N GLY A 164 24.07 9.93 -26.49
CA GLY A 164 23.62 10.02 -27.87
C GLY A 164 22.26 10.69 -28.02
N PRO A 165 21.79 10.87 -29.27
CA PRO A 165 20.61 11.66 -29.59
C PRO A 165 19.31 11.08 -29.00
N TRP A 166 19.23 9.76 -28.77
CA TRP A 166 18.05 9.12 -28.20
C TRP A 166 18.10 8.99 -26.67
N HIS A 167 19.19 9.39 -26.01
CA HIS A 167 19.26 9.38 -24.54
C HIS A 167 18.11 10.12 -23.84
N PRO A 168 17.65 11.31 -24.32
CA PRO A 168 16.55 12.04 -23.69
C PRO A 168 15.21 11.27 -23.66
N LEU A 169 15.03 10.26 -24.51
CA LEU A 169 13.81 9.45 -24.56
C LEU A 169 13.49 8.83 -23.19
N TYR A 170 14.51 8.34 -22.48
CA TYR A 170 14.34 7.71 -21.17
C TYR A 170 13.87 8.73 -20.11
N LEU A 171 14.34 9.97 -20.18
CA LEU A 171 13.90 11.04 -19.30
C LEU A 171 12.42 11.40 -19.54
N VAL A 172 12.02 11.55 -20.81
CA VAL A 172 10.62 11.81 -21.18
C VAL A 172 9.71 10.67 -20.72
N TYR A 173 10.17 9.42 -20.90
CA TYR A 173 9.50 8.22 -20.41
C TYR A 173 9.26 8.27 -18.90
N LEU A 174 10.31 8.57 -18.11
CA LEU A 174 10.23 8.64 -16.65
C LEU A 174 9.28 9.76 -16.19
N ILE A 175 9.42 10.97 -16.73
CA ILE A 175 8.57 12.12 -16.40
C ILE A 175 7.11 11.83 -16.77
N GLY A 176 6.86 11.14 -17.87
CA GLY A 176 5.52 10.73 -18.30
C GLY A 176 4.83 9.83 -17.27
N TYR A 177 5.49 8.74 -16.85
CA TYR A 177 4.94 7.85 -15.81
C TYR A 177 4.78 8.54 -14.47
N LEU A 178 5.73 9.43 -14.13
CA LEU A 178 5.68 10.20 -12.90
C LEU A 178 4.45 11.12 -12.86
N GLY A 179 4.27 11.93 -13.91
CA GLY A 179 3.13 12.83 -14.05
C GLY A 179 1.81 12.06 -14.06
N ALA A 180 1.74 10.93 -14.78
CA ALA A 180 0.56 10.07 -14.80
C ALA A 180 0.24 9.47 -13.42
N SER A 181 1.26 9.05 -12.67
CA SER A 181 1.12 8.51 -11.32
C SER A 181 0.59 9.57 -10.34
N VAL A 182 1.20 10.77 -10.35
CA VAL A 182 0.73 11.89 -9.51
C VAL A 182 -0.71 12.27 -9.89
N ALA A 183 -1.02 12.38 -11.18
CA ALA A 183 -2.37 12.70 -11.65
C ALA A 183 -3.40 11.66 -11.22
N ALA A 184 -3.06 10.36 -11.28
CA ALA A 184 -3.92 9.27 -10.82
C ALA A 184 -4.21 9.37 -9.31
N ILE A 185 -3.17 9.64 -8.50
CA ILE A 185 -3.32 9.81 -7.05
C ILE A 185 -4.20 11.02 -6.73
N VAL A 186 -3.92 12.17 -7.35
CA VAL A 186 -4.70 13.40 -7.15
C VAL A 186 -6.15 13.18 -7.55
N TYR A 187 -6.40 12.58 -8.72
CA TYR A 187 -7.75 12.26 -9.18
C TYR A 187 -8.50 11.35 -8.20
N ALA A 188 -7.86 10.26 -7.75
CA ALA A 188 -8.45 9.34 -6.78
C ALA A 188 -8.76 10.01 -5.43
N ALA A 189 -7.87 10.91 -4.97
CA ALA A 189 -8.06 11.69 -3.75
C ALA A 189 -9.23 12.67 -3.89
N SER A 190 -9.29 13.43 -4.98
CA SER A 190 -10.40 14.37 -5.26
C SER A 190 -11.75 13.67 -5.39
N LYS A 191 -11.78 12.42 -5.88
CA LYS A 191 -12.99 11.61 -5.98
C LYS A 191 -13.33 10.83 -4.71
N LYS A 192 -12.58 11.02 -3.61
CA LYS A 192 -12.76 10.30 -2.33
C LYS A 192 -12.78 8.78 -2.50
N MET A 193 -12.01 8.26 -3.45
CA MET A 193 -11.90 6.81 -3.72
C MET A 193 -10.96 6.10 -2.74
N LEU A 194 -10.16 6.87 -2.00
CA LEU A 194 -9.25 6.36 -0.97
C LEU A 194 -9.97 6.30 0.38
N THR A 195 -9.79 5.18 1.08
CA THR A 195 -10.41 4.93 2.39
C THR A 195 -9.94 5.88 3.48
N SER A 196 -8.69 6.35 3.41
CA SER A 196 -8.11 7.29 4.38
C SER A 196 -7.01 8.14 3.76
N ALA A 197 -6.81 9.35 4.29
CA ALA A 197 -5.76 10.29 3.88
C ALA A 197 -4.35 9.68 4.02
N ILE A 198 -4.14 8.78 4.98
CA ILE A 198 -2.86 8.09 5.18
C ILE A 198 -2.48 7.26 3.95
N HIS A 199 -3.45 6.62 3.28
CA HIS A 199 -3.19 5.85 2.07
C HIS A 199 -2.71 6.74 0.93
N ALA A 200 -3.36 7.90 0.75
CA ALA A 200 -2.98 8.88 -0.25
C ALA A 200 -1.58 9.44 0.01
N ILE A 201 -1.28 9.79 1.26
CA ILE A 201 0.03 10.29 1.68
C ILE A 201 1.12 9.23 1.47
N THR A 202 0.86 7.97 1.83
CA THR A 202 1.83 6.87 1.67
C THR A 202 2.14 6.63 0.19
N LEU A 203 1.11 6.64 -0.66
CA LEU A 203 1.24 6.46 -2.10
C LEU A 203 1.95 7.64 -2.77
N ALA A 204 1.61 8.87 -2.37
CA ALA A 204 2.30 10.07 -2.82
C ALA A 204 3.76 10.06 -2.37
N GLY A 205 4.04 9.70 -1.11
CA GLY A 205 5.39 9.58 -0.57
C GLY A 205 6.26 8.61 -1.37
N ALA A 206 5.73 7.43 -1.73
CA ALA A 206 6.45 6.46 -2.54
C ALA A 206 6.91 7.04 -3.89
N VAL A 207 6.07 7.87 -4.52
CA VAL A 207 6.39 8.55 -5.80
C VAL A 207 7.36 9.72 -5.58
N LEU A 208 7.05 10.60 -4.62
CA LEU A 208 7.78 11.84 -4.35
C LEU A 208 9.22 11.61 -3.87
N VAL A 209 9.49 10.51 -3.15
CA VAL A 209 10.86 10.14 -2.75
C VAL A 209 11.77 9.99 -3.96
N ASN A 210 11.31 9.35 -5.03
CA ASN A 210 12.10 9.19 -6.25
C ASN A 210 12.34 10.54 -6.95
N ILE A 211 11.34 11.44 -6.94
CA ILE A 211 11.52 12.80 -7.49
C ILE A 211 12.57 13.56 -6.69
N GLY A 212 12.47 13.51 -5.36
CA GLY A 212 13.39 14.22 -4.47
C GLY A 212 14.82 13.76 -4.66
N VAL A 213 15.04 12.45 -4.78
CA VAL A 213 16.37 11.89 -5.04
C VAL A 213 16.87 12.28 -6.43
N TRP A 214 16.06 12.17 -7.47
CA TRP A 214 16.44 12.59 -8.82
C TRP A 214 16.79 14.10 -8.88
N LEU A 215 16.02 14.96 -8.21
CA LEU A 215 16.33 16.39 -8.11
C LEU A 215 17.63 16.63 -7.34
N LEU A 216 17.86 15.89 -6.25
CA LEU A 216 19.09 16.00 -5.47
C LEU A 216 20.31 15.60 -6.30
N GLU A 217 20.22 14.54 -7.11
CA GLU A 217 21.27 14.12 -8.04
C GLU A 217 21.60 15.20 -9.10
N GLN A 218 20.63 16.03 -9.49
CA GLN A 218 20.90 17.18 -10.38
C GLN A 218 21.65 18.32 -9.67
N LEU A 219 21.47 18.46 -8.36
CA LEU A 219 22.08 19.53 -7.57
C LEU A 219 23.46 19.14 -7.00
N VAL A 220 23.65 17.85 -6.71
CA VAL A 220 24.87 17.33 -6.11
C VAL A 220 25.48 16.30 -7.05
N LYS A 221 26.69 16.56 -7.53
CA LYS A 221 27.48 15.55 -8.24
C LYS A 221 27.93 14.50 -7.22
N VAL A 222 27.20 13.40 -7.16
CA VAL A 222 27.57 12.22 -6.36
C VAL A 222 28.00 11.13 -7.34
N ASP A 223 29.16 10.52 -7.10
CA ASP A 223 29.67 9.40 -7.92
C ASP A 223 28.93 8.08 -7.66
N PHE A 224 27.70 8.15 -7.16
CA PHE A 224 26.86 7.04 -6.74
C PHE A 224 25.44 7.26 -7.26
N GLU A 225 24.84 6.20 -7.82
CA GLU A 225 23.45 6.18 -8.28
C GLU A 225 22.49 6.12 -7.06
N LEU A 226 22.14 7.29 -6.50
CA LEU A 226 21.27 7.41 -5.31
C LEU A 226 19.87 6.82 -5.54
N LEU A 227 19.44 6.75 -6.80
CA LEU A 227 18.22 6.08 -7.23
C LEU A 227 18.12 4.62 -6.74
N SER A 228 19.24 3.92 -6.58
CA SER A 228 19.27 2.55 -6.02
C SER A 228 18.68 2.46 -4.61
N ILE A 229 18.96 3.47 -3.77
CA ILE A 229 18.47 3.56 -2.38
C ILE A 229 17.01 4.04 -2.38
N SER A 230 16.66 4.99 -3.24
CA SER A 230 15.29 5.53 -3.31
C SER A 230 14.27 4.43 -3.64
N TYR A 231 14.64 3.50 -4.52
CA TYR A 231 13.80 2.35 -4.88
C TYR A 231 13.49 1.44 -3.69
N ILE A 232 14.47 1.14 -2.84
CA ILE A 232 14.26 0.35 -1.62
C ILE A 232 13.29 1.06 -0.67
N ILE A 233 13.46 2.37 -0.52
CA ILE A 233 12.55 3.18 0.32
C ILE A 233 11.13 3.11 -0.25
N SER A 234 10.95 3.26 -1.56
CA SER A 234 9.65 3.14 -2.22
C SER A 234 9.03 1.75 -2.06
N GLU A 235 9.80 0.67 -2.14
CA GLU A 235 9.34 -0.68 -1.85
C GLU A 235 8.82 -0.82 -0.43
N LEU A 236 9.54 -0.28 0.57
CA LEU A 236 9.11 -0.29 1.97
C LEU A 236 7.79 0.46 2.15
N PHE A 237 7.63 1.63 1.51
CA PHE A 237 6.37 2.38 1.52
C PHE A 237 5.22 1.58 0.90
N LEU A 238 5.44 0.97 -0.26
CA LEU A 238 4.42 0.19 -0.96
C LEU A 238 4.07 -1.12 -0.22
N LEU A 239 5.06 -1.81 0.35
CA LEU A 239 4.84 -3.00 1.17
C LEU A 239 4.02 -2.66 2.42
N SER A 240 4.38 -1.58 3.11
CA SER A 240 3.67 -1.08 4.29
C SER A 240 2.21 -0.74 3.95
N LEU A 241 2.00 -0.01 2.84
CA LEU A 241 0.66 0.31 2.34
C LEU A 241 -0.16 -0.95 2.05
N TYR A 242 0.45 -1.93 1.40
CA TYR A 242 -0.24 -3.15 1.01
C TYR A 242 -0.62 -4.02 2.22
N LEU A 243 0.27 -4.13 3.20
CA LEU A 243 -0.03 -4.81 4.47
C LEU A 243 -1.13 -4.09 5.24
N MET A 244 -1.12 -2.75 5.28
CA MET A 244 -2.16 -1.94 5.89
C MET A 244 -3.53 -2.18 5.23
N LEU A 245 -3.57 -2.21 3.89
CA LEU A 245 -4.78 -2.47 3.12
C LEU A 245 -5.34 -3.87 3.37
N GLN A 246 -4.49 -4.90 3.38
CA GLN A 246 -4.92 -6.26 3.68
C GLN A 246 -5.47 -6.41 5.09
N GLU A 247 -4.86 -5.74 6.08
CA GLU A 247 -5.35 -5.78 7.45
C GLU A 247 -6.71 -5.08 7.57
N ALA A 248 -6.92 -3.95 6.88
CA ALA A 248 -8.22 -3.28 6.84
C ALA A 248 -9.31 -4.16 6.20
N GLU A 249 -8.99 -4.85 5.10
CA GLU A 249 -9.89 -5.83 4.47
C GLU A 249 -10.18 -7.01 5.39
N ARG A 250 -9.17 -7.52 6.10
CA ARG A 250 -9.30 -8.63 7.05
C ARG A 250 -10.17 -8.27 8.25
N ILE A 251 -9.97 -7.10 8.85
CA ILE A 251 -10.79 -6.62 9.97
C ILE A 251 -12.26 -6.51 9.53
N THR A 252 -12.50 -5.96 8.34
CA THR A 252 -13.85 -5.87 7.77
C THR A 252 -14.46 -7.25 7.49
N ALA A 253 -13.69 -8.18 6.94
CA ALA A 253 -14.14 -9.55 6.65
C ALA A 253 -14.42 -10.36 7.92
N ASN A 254 -13.59 -10.24 8.95
CA ASN A 254 -13.80 -10.88 10.24
C ASN A 254 -15.06 -10.33 10.93
N HIS A 255 -15.27 -9.01 10.89
CA HIS A 255 -16.49 -8.41 11.45
C HIS A 255 -17.75 -8.91 10.72
N ASN A 256 -17.69 -9.01 9.39
CA ASN A 256 -18.79 -9.55 8.58
C ASN A 256 -19.01 -11.06 8.78
N SER A 257 -17.94 -11.84 9.00
CA SER A 257 -18.01 -13.29 9.24
C SER A 257 -18.55 -13.61 10.64
N ALA A 258 -18.09 -12.87 11.66
CA ALA A 258 -18.66 -12.95 13.02
C ALA A 258 -20.14 -12.54 13.04
N ALA A 259 -20.54 -11.59 12.19
CA ALA A 259 -21.95 -11.23 12.02
C ALA A 259 -22.78 -12.30 11.26
N SER A 260 -22.16 -13.27 10.59
CA SER A 260 -22.84 -14.35 9.84
C SER A 260 -22.95 -15.67 10.60
N HIS A 261 -22.04 -15.95 11.55
CA HIS A 261 -22.07 -17.16 12.37
C HIS A 261 -23.06 -17.14 13.54
N THR A 262 -23.77 -16.03 13.78
CA THR A 262 -24.77 -15.92 14.86
C THR A 262 -26.14 -16.55 14.52
N ASN A 263 -26.28 -17.26 13.40
CA ASN A 263 -27.53 -17.90 12.95
C ASN A 263 -27.35 -19.40 12.67
N GLN A 264 -26.93 -20.20 13.66
CA GLN A 264 -27.13 -21.65 13.66
C GLN A 264 -27.39 -22.16 15.09
N PRO A 265 -28.31 -23.12 15.29
CA PRO A 265 -28.81 -23.49 16.61
C PRO A 265 -27.78 -24.28 17.41
N ILE A 266 -27.81 -24.05 18.72
CA ILE A 266 -26.92 -24.62 19.74
C ILE A 266 -27.03 -26.15 19.74
N GLY A 267 -25.90 -26.82 19.46
CA GLY A 267 -25.69 -28.24 19.70
C GLY A 267 -24.43 -28.41 20.53
N ASP A 268 -24.57 -29.10 21.66
CA ASP A 268 -23.57 -29.37 22.68
C ASP A 268 -22.20 -29.75 22.13
N SER A 269 -21.15 -29.07 22.61
CA SER A 269 -19.82 -29.64 22.90
C SER A 269 -18.95 -28.59 23.57
N ILE A 270 -18.45 -28.97 24.74
CA ILE A 270 -17.59 -28.21 25.65
C ILE A 270 -16.18 -28.09 25.06
N GLU A 271 -15.62 -26.87 25.00
CA GLU A 271 -14.17 -26.64 25.00
C GLU A 271 -13.83 -25.32 25.70
N ILE A 272 -12.70 -25.34 26.42
CA ILE A 272 -12.36 -24.51 27.60
C ILE A 272 -11.84 -23.10 27.18
N PRO A 273 -12.07 -22.03 27.98
CA PRO A 273 -11.87 -20.63 27.59
C PRO A 273 -10.40 -20.17 27.60
N SER A 274 -10.00 -19.42 26.56
CA SER A 274 -8.74 -18.66 26.53
C SER A 274 -8.99 -17.16 26.72
N GLU A 275 -8.41 -16.63 27.80
CA GLU A 275 -8.23 -15.24 28.26
C GLU A 275 -8.38 -14.08 27.23
N GLU A 276 -9.62 -13.73 26.88
CA GLU A 276 -10.02 -12.42 26.32
C GLU A 276 -11.20 -11.89 27.15
N THR A 277 -11.02 -11.38 28.39
CA THR A 277 -12.21 -11.23 29.26
C THR A 277 -12.17 -10.14 30.34
N GLN A 278 -11.74 -8.93 30.02
CA GLN A 278 -12.09 -7.79 30.89
C GLN A 278 -12.28 -6.47 30.14
N GLU A 279 -11.38 -6.15 29.21
CA GLU A 279 -11.45 -4.87 28.47
C GLU A 279 -12.64 -4.81 27.51
N ASP A 280 -12.95 -5.91 26.80
CA ASP A 280 -14.09 -5.97 25.86
C ASP A 280 -15.44 -6.01 26.57
N ALA A 281 -15.53 -6.69 27.73
CA ALA A 281 -16.74 -6.71 28.55
C ALA A 281 -17.04 -5.31 29.13
N GLN A 282 -16.00 -4.59 29.57
CA GLN A 282 -16.12 -3.24 30.10
C GLN A 282 -16.47 -2.22 29.01
N ASN A 283 -15.85 -2.33 27.82
CA ASN A 283 -16.19 -1.52 26.66
C ASN A 283 -17.64 -1.76 26.18
N PHE A 284 -18.11 -3.01 26.22
CA PHE A 284 -19.49 -3.32 25.86
C PHE A 284 -20.51 -2.80 26.88
N ALA A 285 -20.20 -2.91 28.18
CA ALA A 285 -21.04 -2.36 29.26
C ALA A 285 -21.17 -0.83 29.15
N ALA A 286 -20.05 -0.12 28.97
CA ALA A 286 -20.05 1.33 28.77
C ALA A 286 -20.85 1.74 27.52
N LYS A 287 -20.78 0.94 26.45
CA LYS A 287 -21.57 1.16 25.24
C LYS A 287 -23.07 0.97 25.46
N CYS A 288 -23.48 -0.05 26.23
CA CYS A 288 -24.88 -0.27 26.61
C CYS A 288 -25.41 0.88 27.48
N GLU A 289 -24.61 1.38 28.42
CA GLU A 289 -24.97 2.50 29.28
C GLU A 289 -25.14 3.80 28.49
N TYR A 290 -24.20 4.09 27.59
CA TYR A 290 -24.32 5.22 26.66
C TYR A 290 -25.59 5.10 25.81
N PHE A 291 -25.82 3.94 25.18
CA PHE A 291 -27.00 3.68 24.37
C PHE A 291 -28.29 3.94 25.15
N ALA A 292 -28.43 3.38 26.36
CA ALA A 292 -29.59 3.54 27.22
C ALA A 292 -29.85 5.03 27.57
N SER A 293 -28.79 5.80 27.83
CA SER A 293 -28.90 7.24 28.12
C SER A 293 -29.45 8.05 26.93
N GLN A 294 -29.13 7.64 25.70
CA GLN A 294 -29.47 8.37 24.47
C GLN A 294 -30.86 8.04 23.93
N ILE A 295 -31.50 6.96 24.37
CA ILE A 295 -32.89 6.65 23.96
C ILE A 295 -33.84 7.80 24.31
N ARG A 296 -33.59 8.53 25.41
CA ARG A 296 -34.40 9.67 25.86
C ARG A 296 -34.20 10.94 25.01
N THR A 297 -33.14 11.02 24.20
CA THR A 297 -32.81 12.20 23.38
C THR A 297 -33.30 12.06 21.93
N LEU A 298 -33.98 10.95 21.62
CA LEU A 298 -34.59 10.72 20.32
C LEU A 298 -35.79 11.65 20.11
N THR A 299 -35.86 12.25 18.93
CA THR A 299 -37.05 12.98 18.48
C THR A 299 -38.24 12.02 18.30
N PRO A 300 -39.49 12.52 18.25
CA PRO A 300 -40.66 11.65 18.06
C PRO A 300 -40.55 10.75 16.82
N THR A 301 -40.04 11.28 15.71
CA THR A 301 -39.85 10.51 14.47
C THR A 301 -38.74 9.48 14.59
N GLU A 302 -37.59 9.84 15.19
CA GLU A 302 -36.49 8.90 15.43
C GLU A 302 -36.90 7.77 16.39
N ARG A 303 -37.70 8.10 17.42
CA ARG A 303 -38.25 7.12 18.36
C ARG A 303 -39.19 6.14 17.65
N THR A 304 -40.05 6.64 16.78
CA THR A 304 -40.95 5.77 16.00
C THR A 304 -40.17 4.81 15.08
N VAL A 305 -39.11 5.31 14.41
CA VAL A 305 -38.23 4.48 13.58
C VAL A 305 -37.48 3.44 14.43
N TYR A 306 -37.01 3.83 15.62
CA TYR A 306 -36.39 2.92 16.59
C TYR A 306 -37.34 1.79 17.00
N ASP A 307 -38.58 2.14 17.40
CA ASP A 307 -39.58 1.16 17.84
C ASP A 307 -39.93 0.18 16.71
N TYR A 308 -40.03 0.65 15.46
CA TYR A 308 -40.24 -0.23 14.30
C TYR A 308 -39.07 -1.18 14.03
N TYR A 309 -37.84 -0.78 14.30
CA TYR A 309 -36.69 -1.68 14.19
C TYR A 309 -36.71 -2.79 15.24
N LEU A 310 -37.12 -2.47 16.47
CA LEU A 310 -37.32 -3.48 17.52
C LEU A 310 -38.49 -4.41 17.21
N ALA A 311 -39.55 -3.90 16.58
CA ALA A 311 -40.68 -4.70 16.10
C ALA A 311 -40.36 -5.54 14.84
N GLY A 312 -39.12 -5.51 14.34
CA GLY A 312 -38.70 -6.32 13.19
C GLY A 312 -39.13 -5.79 11.82
N LYS A 313 -39.83 -4.65 11.72
CA LYS A 313 -40.34 -4.13 10.43
C LYS A 313 -39.20 -3.89 9.42
N SER A 314 -39.46 -4.20 8.16
CA SER A 314 -38.55 -3.95 7.04
C SER A 314 -38.49 -2.45 6.69
N THR A 315 -37.44 -2.04 5.99
CA THR A 315 -37.32 -0.66 5.46
C THR A 315 -38.51 -0.29 4.58
N LYS A 316 -39.09 -1.25 3.84
CA LYS A 316 -40.26 -1.00 2.99
C LYS A 316 -41.49 -0.68 3.85
N GLU A 317 -41.79 -1.51 4.84
CA GLU A 317 -42.93 -1.32 5.74
C GLU A 317 -42.83 -0.02 6.54
N ILE A 318 -41.62 0.33 7.03
CA ILE A 318 -41.42 1.59 7.77
C ILE A 318 -41.73 2.81 6.91
N ARG A 319 -41.32 2.78 5.63
CA ARG A 319 -41.62 3.88 4.70
C ARG A 319 -43.11 3.99 4.40
N GLU A 320 -43.78 2.86 4.24
CA GLU A 320 -45.22 2.82 3.97
C GLU A 320 -46.01 3.32 5.19
N GLU A 321 -45.66 2.87 6.39
CA GLU A 321 -46.32 3.26 7.65
C GLU A 321 -46.12 4.74 8.00
N LEU A 322 -44.91 5.26 7.75
CA LEU A 322 -44.59 6.67 8.00
C LEU A 322 -44.92 7.59 6.82
N ASN A 323 -45.35 7.02 5.68
CA ASN A 323 -45.54 7.74 4.42
C ASN A 323 -44.34 8.63 4.03
N ILE A 324 -43.12 8.07 4.08
CA ILE A 324 -41.87 8.79 3.77
C ILE A 324 -41.08 8.16 2.63
N THR A 325 -40.22 8.97 1.99
CA THR A 325 -39.31 8.49 0.95
C THR A 325 -38.13 7.70 1.53
N GLU A 326 -37.43 6.95 0.68
CA GLU A 326 -36.22 6.23 1.09
C GLU A 326 -35.09 7.17 1.54
N ASN A 327 -34.96 8.32 0.90
CA ASN A 327 -33.96 9.33 1.27
C ASN A 327 -34.26 9.95 2.64
N THR A 328 -35.54 10.19 2.93
CA THR A 328 -35.99 10.66 4.25
C THR A 328 -35.68 9.63 5.33
N LEU A 329 -35.94 8.34 5.06
CA LEU A 329 -35.60 7.27 6.00
C LEU A 329 -34.08 7.13 6.21
N LYS A 330 -33.26 7.28 5.15
CA LYS A 330 -31.79 7.31 5.27
C LYS A 330 -31.31 8.47 6.15
N TYR A 331 -31.94 9.63 6.03
CA TYR A 331 -31.66 10.79 6.89
C TYR A 331 -31.97 10.51 8.37
N HIS A 332 -33.16 9.98 8.66
CA HIS A 332 -33.52 9.58 10.03
C HIS A 332 -32.59 8.50 10.58
N ASN A 333 -32.21 7.51 9.77
CA ASN A 333 -31.27 6.47 10.17
C ASN A 333 -29.90 7.03 10.55
N ARG A 334 -29.36 7.96 9.76
CA ARG A 334 -28.06 8.58 10.06
C ARG A 334 -28.09 9.31 11.41
N ASN A 335 -29.15 10.08 11.67
CA ASN A 335 -29.27 10.81 12.93
C ASN A 335 -29.51 9.87 14.11
N LEU A 336 -30.40 8.89 13.94
CA LEU A 336 -30.69 7.86 14.93
C LEU A 336 -29.42 7.08 15.33
N TYR A 337 -28.66 6.58 14.35
CA TYR A 337 -27.43 5.82 14.56
C TYR A 337 -26.35 6.66 15.24
N SER A 338 -26.19 7.91 14.79
CA SER A 338 -25.24 8.84 15.40
C SER A 338 -25.59 9.16 16.86
N LYS A 339 -26.88 9.32 17.19
CA LYS A 339 -27.32 9.57 18.58
C LYS A 339 -27.14 8.36 19.47
N LEU A 340 -27.46 7.16 18.97
CA LEU A 340 -27.36 5.92 19.74
C LEU A 340 -25.94 5.34 19.81
N GLY A 341 -24.96 5.91 19.11
CA GLY A 341 -23.58 5.41 19.09
C GLY A 341 -23.44 4.05 18.39
N VAL A 342 -24.30 3.78 17.41
CA VAL A 342 -24.32 2.52 16.64
C VAL A 342 -24.06 2.80 15.16
N SER A 343 -23.54 1.83 14.42
CA SER A 343 -23.26 1.97 12.98
C SER A 343 -24.31 1.29 12.09
N SER A 344 -25.24 0.51 12.66
CA SER A 344 -26.22 -0.25 11.89
C SER A 344 -27.49 -0.60 12.67
N ARG A 345 -28.56 -0.94 11.93
CA ARG A 345 -29.79 -1.53 12.47
C ARG A 345 -29.52 -2.78 13.31
N LYS A 346 -28.62 -3.66 12.86
CA LYS A 346 -28.32 -4.92 13.57
C LYS A 346 -27.75 -4.61 14.95
N GLN A 347 -26.76 -3.71 15.01
CA GLN A 347 -26.14 -3.30 16.27
C GLN A 347 -27.12 -2.57 17.20
N LEU A 348 -28.05 -1.80 16.65
CA LEU A 348 -29.14 -1.17 17.42
C LEU A 348 -29.99 -2.24 18.14
N VAL A 349 -30.47 -3.23 17.39
CA VAL A 349 -31.33 -4.30 17.93
C VAL A 349 -30.57 -5.17 18.94
N GLU A 350 -29.31 -5.49 18.66
CA GLU A 350 -28.44 -6.28 19.53
C GLU A 350 -28.23 -5.62 20.91
N ILE A 351 -27.87 -4.33 20.91
CA ILE A 351 -27.66 -3.58 22.17
C ILE A 351 -28.99 -3.40 22.92
N ALA A 352 -30.10 -3.14 22.21
CA ALA A 352 -31.41 -3.04 22.83
C ALA A 352 -31.83 -4.35 23.52
N ALA A 353 -31.67 -5.50 22.84
CA ALA A 353 -31.95 -6.81 23.42
C ALA A 353 -31.05 -7.14 24.62
N ALA A 354 -29.77 -6.76 24.56
CA ALA A 354 -28.85 -6.93 25.68
C ALA A 354 -29.29 -6.13 26.92
N ILE A 355 -29.80 -4.90 26.73
CA ILE A 355 -30.33 -4.07 27.82
C ILE A 355 -31.61 -4.69 28.40
N GLU A 356 -32.54 -5.17 27.57
CA GLU A 356 -33.78 -5.82 28.00
C GLU A 356 -33.53 -7.13 28.77
N SER A 357 -32.54 -7.92 28.36
CA SER A 357 -32.16 -9.14 29.08
C SER A 357 -31.62 -8.84 30.48
N LYS A 358 -30.87 -7.75 30.65
CA LYS A 358 -30.33 -7.29 31.94
C LYS A 358 -31.41 -6.72 32.86
N SER A 359 -32.39 -5.99 32.35
CA SER A 359 -33.50 -5.49 33.17
C SER A 359 -34.41 -6.62 33.68
N THR A 360 -34.55 -7.69 32.88
CA THR A 360 -35.34 -8.88 33.26
C THR A 360 -34.64 -9.71 34.35
N GLN A 361 -33.31 -9.81 34.32
CA GLN A 361 -32.51 -10.49 35.36
C GLN A 361 -32.38 -9.68 36.67
N ALA A 362 -32.61 -8.37 36.65
CA ALA A 362 -32.57 -7.52 37.85
C ALA A 362 -33.92 -7.40 38.57
N SER A 363 -35.00 -7.89 37.97
CA SER A 363 -36.38 -7.83 38.50
C SER A 363 -36.94 -9.18 38.94
N ALA A 364 -36.13 -10.24 38.81
CA ALA A 364 -36.38 -11.60 39.31
C ALA A 364 -35.44 -11.88 40.48
#